data_AF-A0A9W6NYY8-F1
#
_entry.id   AF-A0A9W6NYY8-F1
#
_cell.length_a   1.000
_cell.length_b   1.000
_cell.length_c   1.000
_cell.angle_alpha   90.00
_cell.angle_beta   90.00
_cell.angle_gamma   90.00
#
_symmetry.space_group_name_H-M   'P 1'
#
loop_
_entity.id
_entity.type
_entity.pdbx_description
1 polymer ?
#
loop_
_entity_poly.entity_id
_entity_poly.type
_entity_poly.pdbx_seq_one_letter_code
_entity_poly.pdbx_strand_id
1 'polypeptide(L)'
;MGLRLPLGEVTVILGPAVARRRLMYALDEDRARCADGHETGALRLTARVADPLAERMAMIERAAASDAALVLVDRLTDGLDAPQRRLVLRAARRLARPDRAVLVEDADPVAALALADGALRTDRQGAVAAEPIDAVDYLAS
;
A
#
# COMPACT_ATOMS: atom_id res chain seq x y z
N MET A 1 -14.19 -11.41 -7.88
CA MET A 1 -14.25 -10.78 -6.54
C MET A 1 -13.50 -9.45 -6.63
N GLY A 2 -14.04 -8.39 -6.04
CA GLY A 2 -13.37 -7.09 -5.93
C GLY A 2 -12.87 -6.86 -4.50
N LEU A 3 -11.78 -6.12 -4.36
CA LEU A 3 -11.26 -5.67 -3.08
C LEU A 3 -11.84 -4.29 -2.77
N ARG A 4 -12.34 -4.08 -1.54
CA ARG A 4 -12.78 -2.76 -1.08
C ARG A 4 -11.72 -2.20 -0.13
N LEU A 5 -11.33 -0.96 -0.37
CA LEU A 5 -10.33 -0.26 0.42
C LEU A 5 -10.96 1.02 1.00
N PRO A 6 -10.71 1.32 2.28
CA PRO A 6 -11.15 2.57 2.89
C PRO A 6 -10.40 3.78 2.31
N LEU A 7 -11.13 4.86 2.03
CA LEU A 7 -10.54 6.14 1.63
C LEU A 7 -9.93 6.83 2.85
N GLY A 8 -8.87 7.62 2.66
CA GLY A 8 -8.18 8.28 3.77
C GLY A 8 -7.17 7.40 4.51
N GLU A 9 -7.10 6.13 4.14
CA GLU A 9 -6.32 5.12 4.86
C GLU A 9 -5.21 4.50 4.02
N VAL A 10 -4.15 4.11 4.72
CA VAL A 10 -3.12 3.20 4.22
C VAL A 10 -3.45 1.79 4.67
N THR A 11 -3.68 0.91 3.71
CA THR A 11 -3.82 -0.52 3.93
C THR A 11 -2.54 -1.25 3.54
N VAL A 12 -2.00 -2.11 4.41
CA VAL A 12 -0.82 -2.94 4.09
C VAL A 12 -1.23 -4.39 3.79
N ILE A 13 -0.57 -5.04 2.84
CA ILE A 13 -0.72 -6.47 2.59
C ILE A 13 0.24 -7.25 3.50
N LEU A 14 -0.28 -8.22 4.24
CA LEU A 14 0.45 -9.14 5.11
C LEU A 14 0.36 -10.58 4.60
N GLY A 15 1.19 -11.46 5.15
CA GLY A 15 1.26 -12.87 4.77
C GLY A 15 2.50 -13.24 3.95
N PRO A 16 2.55 -14.44 3.34
CA PRO A 16 3.71 -14.91 2.60
C PRO A 16 4.06 -14.02 1.41
N ALA A 17 5.35 -13.69 1.22
CA ALA A 17 5.79 -12.74 0.18
C ALA A 17 5.30 -13.09 -1.24
N VAL A 18 5.23 -14.38 -1.60
CA VAL A 18 4.69 -14.80 -2.90
C VAL A 18 3.19 -14.51 -3.00
N ALA A 19 2.42 -14.73 -1.94
CA ALA A 19 0.98 -14.49 -1.92
C ALA A 19 0.68 -12.99 -2.02
N ARG A 20 1.40 -12.15 -1.27
CA ARG A 20 1.24 -10.69 -1.34
C ARG A 20 1.53 -10.13 -2.74
N ARG A 21 2.64 -10.55 -3.35
CA ARG A 21 3.00 -10.14 -4.72
C ARG A 21 1.96 -10.59 -5.74
N ARG A 22 1.46 -11.83 -5.61
CA ARG A 22 0.36 -12.32 -6.47
C ARG A 22 -0.89 -11.48 -6.33
N LEU A 23 -1.29 -11.13 -5.10
CA LEU A 23 -2.42 -10.23 -4.88
C LEU A 23 -2.17 -8.87 -5.53
N MET A 24 -1.02 -8.25 -5.29
CA MET A 24 -0.68 -6.93 -5.84
C MET A 24 -0.65 -6.92 -7.38
N TYR A 25 -0.17 -7.99 -8.02
CA TYR A 25 -0.19 -8.12 -9.50
C TYR A 25 -1.55 -8.50 -10.07
N ALA A 26 -2.45 -9.07 -9.28
CA ALA A 26 -3.82 -9.37 -9.71
C ALA A 26 -4.73 -8.13 -9.75
N LEU A 27 -4.30 -7.02 -9.14
CA LEU A 27 -5.03 -5.76 -9.16
C LEU A 27 -4.82 -5.03 -10.49
N ASP A 28 -5.92 -4.87 -11.22
CA ASP A 28 -6.00 -4.16 -12.49
C ASP A 28 -6.39 -2.69 -12.24
N GLU A 29 -5.50 -1.77 -12.60
CA GLU A 29 -5.68 -0.32 -12.37
C GLU A 29 -6.84 0.26 -13.17
N ASP A 30 -7.11 -0.27 -14.36
CA ASP A 30 -8.16 0.21 -15.26
C ASP A 30 -9.57 -0.17 -14.74
N ARG A 31 -9.62 -1.09 -13.78
CA ARG A 31 -10.87 -1.60 -13.17
C ARG A 31 -11.16 -1.01 -11.79
N ALA A 32 -10.41 0.00 -11.36
CA ALA A 32 -10.72 0.68 -10.11
C ALA A 32 -12.09 1.38 -10.18
N ARG A 33 -12.90 1.19 -9.14
CA ARG A 33 -14.26 1.73 -9.02
C ARG A 33 -14.49 2.29 -7.61
N CYS A 34 -15.29 3.35 -7.49
CA CYS A 34 -15.79 3.79 -6.18
C CYS A 34 -16.94 2.89 -5.68
N ALA A 35 -17.44 3.17 -4.47
CA ALA A 35 -18.55 2.43 -3.87
C ALA A 35 -19.84 2.47 -4.73
N ASP A 36 -20.07 3.56 -5.46
CA ASP A 36 -21.21 3.75 -6.36
C ASP A 36 -21.01 3.12 -7.75
N GLY A 37 -19.84 2.52 -8.01
CA GLY A 37 -19.54 1.82 -9.26
C GLY A 37 -18.98 2.69 -10.38
N HIS A 38 -18.72 3.98 -10.15
CA HIS A 38 -18.05 4.86 -11.11
C HIS A 38 -16.58 4.46 -11.28
N GLU A 39 -16.04 4.60 -12.50
CA GLU A 39 -14.60 4.46 -12.74
C GLU A 39 -13.82 5.47 -11.91
N THR A 40 -12.82 4.96 -11.18
CA THR A 40 -11.88 5.78 -10.45
C THR A 40 -10.48 5.50 -10.98
N GLY A 41 -9.66 6.53 -11.12
CA GLY A 41 -8.27 6.34 -11.53
C GLY A 41 -7.47 5.62 -10.45
N ALA A 42 -6.63 4.66 -10.86
CA ALA A 42 -5.61 4.06 -10.01
C ALA A 42 -4.22 4.37 -10.55
N LEU A 43 -3.25 4.50 -9.65
CA LEU A 43 -1.85 4.71 -9.99
C LEU A 43 -0.98 3.71 -9.23
N ARG A 44 -0.11 2.97 -9.94
CA ARG A 44 0.90 2.12 -9.31
C ARG A 44 2.26 2.79 -9.26
N LEU A 45 2.84 2.76 -8.08
CA LEU A 45 4.20 3.17 -7.79
C LEU A 45 5.06 1.93 -7.62
N THR A 46 5.98 1.71 -8.54
CA THR A 46 6.97 0.64 -8.47
C THR A 46 8.35 1.20 -8.74
N ALA A 47 9.36 0.67 -8.04
CA ALA A 47 10.75 1.00 -8.27
C ALA A 47 11.57 -0.27 -8.43
N ARG A 48 12.62 -0.17 -9.23
CA ARG A 48 13.67 -1.20 -9.29
C ARG A 48 14.54 -1.08 -8.06
N VAL A 49 15.19 -2.18 -7.68
CA VAL A 49 16.14 -2.23 -6.55
C VAL A 49 17.23 -1.16 -6.69
N ALA A 50 17.73 -0.94 -7.92
CA ALA A 50 18.81 -0.01 -8.20
C ALA A 50 18.39 1.46 -8.32
N ASP A 51 17.09 1.76 -8.36
CA ASP A 51 16.64 3.14 -8.47
C ASP A 51 17.10 3.92 -7.21
N PRO A 52 17.50 5.19 -7.31
CA PRO A 52 17.91 5.97 -6.15
C PRO A 52 16.70 6.44 -5.33
N LEU A 53 16.94 6.83 -4.07
CA LEU A 53 15.92 7.42 -3.19
C LEU A 53 15.22 8.62 -3.84
N ALA A 54 15.97 9.50 -4.50
CA ALA A 54 15.42 10.72 -5.11
C ALA A 54 14.35 10.43 -6.17
N GLU A 55 14.55 9.40 -7.00
CA GLU A 55 13.56 9.01 -8.01
C GLU A 55 12.28 8.47 -7.37
N ARG A 56 12.40 7.64 -6.32
CA ARG A 56 11.25 7.14 -5.55
C ARG A 56 10.46 8.27 -4.90
N MET A 57 11.14 9.28 -4.36
CA MET A 57 10.50 10.46 -3.78
C MET A 57 9.77 11.27 -4.86
N ALA A 58 10.40 11.48 -6.02
CA ALA A 58 9.76 12.14 -7.16
C ALA A 58 8.54 11.37 -7.71
N MET A 59 8.54 10.03 -7.63
CA MET A 59 7.34 9.22 -7.94
C MET A 59 6.20 9.50 -6.96
N ILE A 60 6.49 9.57 -5.66
CA ILE A 60 5.49 9.90 -4.62
C ILE A 60 4.96 11.31 -4.84
N GLU A 61 5.81 12.29 -5.16
CA GLU A 61 5.39 13.66 -5.42
C GLU A 61 4.47 13.76 -6.64
N ARG A 62 4.79 13.05 -7.74
CA ARG A 62 3.91 12.95 -8.91
C ARG A 62 2.57 12.30 -8.56
N ALA A 63 2.58 11.23 -7.75
CA ALA A 63 1.34 10.62 -7.26
C ALA A 63 0.51 11.60 -6.42
N ALA A 64 1.17 12.37 -5.55
CA ALA A 64 0.52 13.37 -4.71
C ALA A 64 -0.16 14.46 -5.54
N ALA A 65 0.36 14.79 -6.72
CA ALA A 65 -0.20 15.76 -7.65
C ALA A 65 -1.25 15.18 -8.61
N SER A 66 -1.39 13.85 -8.71
CA SER A 66 -2.44 13.22 -9.52
C SER A 66 -3.80 13.28 -8.84
N ASP A 67 -4.88 12.98 -9.59
CA ASP A 67 -6.25 12.84 -9.09
C ASP A 67 -6.69 11.37 -8.90
N ALA A 68 -5.75 10.42 -8.90
CA ALA A 68 -6.07 9.01 -8.71
C ALA A 68 -6.71 8.78 -7.34
N ALA A 69 -7.84 8.07 -7.28
CA ALA A 69 -8.52 7.73 -6.01
C ALA A 69 -7.90 6.49 -5.35
N LEU A 70 -7.10 5.73 -6.08
CA LEU A 70 -6.37 4.56 -5.57
C LEU A 70 -4.89 4.69 -5.92
N VAL A 71 -4.02 4.51 -4.93
CA VAL A 71 -2.58 4.36 -5.17
C VAL A 71 -2.09 3.01 -4.68
N LEU A 72 -1.48 2.25 -5.59
CA LEU A 72 -0.85 0.97 -5.31
C LEU A 72 0.65 1.19 -5.13
N VAL A 73 1.19 0.96 -3.94
CA VAL A 73 2.63 1.04 -3.66
C VAL A 73 3.18 -0.39 -3.71
N ASP A 74 3.94 -0.68 -4.76
CA ASP A 74 4.45 -2.02 -5.08
C ASP A 74 5.97 -2.03 -4.89
N ARG A 75 6.38 -2.50 -3.71
CA ARG A 75 7.79 -2.73 -3.31
C ARG A 75 8.68 -1.53 -3.50
N LEU A 76 8.15 -0.34 -3.21
CA LEU A 76 8.83 0.92 -3.47
C LEU A 76 10.14 1.06 -2.68
N THR A 77 10.33 0.33 -1.58
CA THR A 77 11.53 0.45 -0.72
C THR A 77 12.59 -0.63 -0.92
N ASP A 78 12.41 -1.51 -1.91
CA ASP A 78 13.38 -2.53 -2.29
C ASP A 78 14.79 -1.93 -2.48
N GLY A 79 15.81 -2.53 -1.86
CA GLY A 79 17.21 -2.09 -1.98
C GLY A 79 17.61 -0.87 -1.14
N LEU A 80 16.65 -0.19 -0.49
CA LEU A 80 16.95 0.91 0.42
C LEU A 80 17.40 0.41 1.80
N ASP A 81 18.23 1.22 2.47
CA ASP A 81 18.53 1.02 3.89
C ASP A 81 17.32 1.38 4.78
N ALA A 82 17.42 1.09 6.08
CA ALA A 82 16.30 1.31 7.01
C ALA A 82 15.90 2.80 7.16
N PRO A 83 16.82 3.77 7.31
CA PRO A 83 16.49 5.20 7.28
C PRO A 83 15.76 5.65 6.02
N GLN A 84 16.27 5.27 4.84
CA GLN A 84 15.69 5.64 3.55
C GLN A 84 14.31 5.00 3.36
N ARG A 85 14.16 3.72 3.73
CA ARG A 85 12.86 3.03 3.75
C ARG A 85 11.82 3.78 4.57
N ARG A 86 12.17 4.18 5.80
CA ARG A 86 11.26 4.95 6.67
C ARG A 86 10.86 6.28 6.05
N LEU A 87 11.79 6.95 5.36
CA LEU A 87 11.49 8.21 4.68
C LEU A 87 10.46 8.00 3.56
N VAL A 88 10.66 6.99 2.71
CA VAL A 88 9.76 6.65 1.60
C VAL A 88 8.38 6.26 2.12
N LEU A 89 8.29 5.37 3.13
CA LEU A 89 6.99 4.94 3.67
C LEU A 89 6.24 6.08 4.35
N ARG A 90 6.94 6.97 5.09
CA ARG A 90 6.32 8.19 5.65
C ARG A 90 5.80 9.12 4.56
N ALA A 91 6.53 9.24 3.45
CA ALA A 91 6.08 10.02 2.31
C ALA A 91 4.86 9.39 1.63
N ALA A 92 4.85 8.06 1.45
CA ALA A 92 3.72 7.32 0.92
C ALA A 92 2.46 7.43 1.81
N ARG A 93 2.62 7.45 3.14
CA ARG A 93 1.50 7.66 4.09
C ARG A 93 0.74 8.96 3.85
N ARG A 94 1.42 10.01 3.37
CA ARG A 94 0.79 11.31 3.03
C ARG A 94 -0.02 11.29 1.74
N LEU A 95 0.06 10.20 0.97
CA LEU A 95 -0.82 10.01 -0.19
C LEU A 95 -2.24 9.68 0.27
N ALA A 96 -2.44 9.04 1.42
CA ALA A 96 -3.78 8.78 1.93
C ALA A 96 -4.47 10.10 2.32
N ARG A 97 -5.58 10.40 1.65
CA ARG A 97 -6.40 11.62 1.78
C ARG A 97 -7.88 11.22 1.78
N PRO A 98 -8.82 12.06 2.24
CA PRO A 98 -10.23 11.67 2.37
C PRO A 98 -10.87 11.05 1.11
N ASP A 99 -10.33 11.37 -0.07
CA ASP A 99 -10.76 10.91 -1.40
C ASP A 99 -9.84 9.83 -2.01
N ARG A 100 -8.78 9.40 -1.30
CA ARG A 100 -7.75 8.49 -1.80
C ARG A 100 -7.43 7.36 -0.84
N ALA A 101 -7.54 6.13 -1.32
CA ALA A 101 -7.03 4.93 -0.67
C ALA A 101 -5.59 4.64 -1.11
N VAL A 102 -4.78 4.10 -0.21
CA VAL A 102 -3.42 3.64 -0.52
C VAL A 102 -3.28 2.19 -0.10
N LEU A 103 -2.86 1.32 -1.03
CA LEU A 103 -2.55 -0.08 -0.75
C LEU A 103 -1.04 -0.31 -0.89
N VAL A 104 -0.43 -0.91 0.13
CA VAL A 104 1.02 -1.11 0.20
C VAL A 104 1.37 -2.59 0.23
N GLU A 105 2.21 -3.02 -0.71
CA GLU A 105 3.01 -4.23 -0.60
C GLU A 105 4.47 -3.83 -0.52
N ASP A 106 5.18 -4.29 0.51
CA ASP A 106 6.58 -3.95 0.71
C ASP A 106 7.39 -5.19 1.14
N ALA A 107 8.70 -5.17 0.85
CA ALA A 107 9.61 -6.22 1.27
C ALA A 107 9.81 -6.26 2.80
N ASP A 108 9.64 -5.13 3.47
CA ASP A 108 9.61 -4.99 4.92
C ASP A 108 8.17 -4.70 5.40
N PRO A 109 7.33 -5.76 5.50
CA PRO A 109 5.92 -5.59 5.86
C PRO A 109 5.75 -5.06 7.29
N VAL A 110 6.74 -5.22 8.17
CA VAL A 110 6.70 -4.67 9.53
C VAL A 110 6.87 -3.15 9.49
N ALA A 111 7.83 -2.64 8.72
CA ALA A 111 7.99 -1.21 8.54
C ALA A 111 6.76 -0.55 7.87
N ALA A 112 6.15 -1.23 6.90
CA ALA A 112 4.90 -0.77 6.27
C ALA A 112 3.71 -0.80 7.25
N LEU A 113 3.57 -1.87 8.03
CA LEU A 113 2.52 -2.02 9.03
C LEU A 113 2.56 -0.93 10.10
N ALA A 114 3.76 -0.52 10.53
CA ALA A 114 3.94 0.54 11.53
C ALA A 114 3.36 1.91 11.13
N LEU A 115 2.99 2.09 9.85
CA LEU A 115 2.40 3.32 9.30
C LEU A 115 1.00 3.11 8.72
N ALA A 116 0.49 1.88 8.76
CA ALA A 116 -0.79 1.52 8.17
C ALA A 116 -1.94 1.78 9.14
N ASP A 117 -3.10 2.10 8.59
CA ASP A 117 -4.36 2.26 9.32
C ASP A 117 -5.16 0.94 9.32
N GLY A 118 -4.92 0.07 8.33
CA GLY A 118 -5.51 -1.26 8.23
C GLY A 118 -4.60 -2.28 7.55
N ALA A 119 -4.96 -3.56 7.63
CA ALA A 119 -4.22 -4.64 6.98
C ALA A 119 -5.11 -5.58 6.17
N LEU A 120 -4.54 -6.17 5.13
CA LEU A 120 -5.10 -7.31 4.41
C LEU A 120 -4.17 -8.51 4.60
N ARG A 121 -4.67 -9.58 5.20
CA ARG A 121 -3.91 -10.81 5.34
C ARG A 121 -4.16 -11.73 4.16
N THR A 122 -3.07 -12.16 3.53
CA THR A 122 -3.07 -13.20 2.51
C THR A 122 -2.60 -14.53 3.12
N ASP A 123 -3.25 -15.63 2.76
CA ASP A 123 -2.76 -16.98 3.08
C ASP A 123 -1.91 -17.56 1.94
N ARG A 124 -1.44 -18.81 2.08
CA ARG A 124 -0.63 -19.48 1.04
C ARG A 124 -1.44 -19.86 -0.20
N GLN A 125 -2.75 -19.99 -0.04
CA GLN A 125 -3.73 -20.38 -1.05
C GLN A 125 -4.22 -19.17 -1.85
N GLY A 126 -3.93 -17.95 -1.40
CA GLY A 126 -4.31 -16.70 -2.02
C GLY A 126 -5.65 -16.15 -1.51
N ALA A 127 -6.22 -16.72 -0.45
CA ALA A 127 -7.36 -16.11 0.21
C ALA A 127 -6.94 -14.79 0.86
N VAL A 128 -7.84 -13.81 0.83
CA VAL A 128 -7.62 -12.46 1.34
C VAL A 128 -8.68 -12.15 2.38
N ALA A 129 -8.26 -11.72 3.56
CA ALA A 129 -9.14 -11.26 4.63
C ALA A 129 -8.69 -9.88 5.11
N ALA A 130 -9.65 -9.01 5.42
CA ALA A 130 -9.37 -7.78 6.15
C ALA A 130 -8.99 -8.10 7.59
N GLU A 131 -7.95 -7.45 8.09
CA GLU A 131 -7.47 -7.56 9.45
C GLU A 131 -7.41 -6.14 10.04
N PRO A 132 -8.22 -5.83 11.06
CA PRO A 132 -8.15 -4.55 11.74
C PRO A 132 -6.82 -4.44 12.49
N ILE A 133 -6.17 -3.27 12.39
CA ILE A 133 -5.01 -2.92 13.20
C ILE A 133 -5.57 -2.21 14.43
N ASP A 134 -6.13 -2.96 15.36
CA ASP A 134 -6.53 -2.38 16.64
C ASP A 134 -5.25 -1.96 17.40
N ALA A 135 -5.29 -0.78 18.03
CA ALA A 135 -4.23 -0.33 18.91
C ALA A 135 -4.04 -1.41 19.97
N VAL A 136 -2.88 -2.08 19.91
CA VAL A 136 -2.57 -3.21 20.78
C VAL A 136 -2.73 -2.76 22.23
N ASP A 137 -3.68 -3.36 22.93
CA ASP A 137 -3.90 -3.13 24.36
C ASP A 137 -2.77 -3.84 25.13
N TYR A 138 -1.59 -3.22 25.13
CA TYR A 138 -0.35 -3.84 25.63
C TYR A 138 -0.27 -3.98 27.17
N LEU A 139 -1.32 -3.68 27.95
CA LEU A 139 -1.25 -3.69 29.41
C LEU A 139 -2.55 -4.15 30.11
N ALA A 140 -2.97 -5.39 29.85
CA ALA A 140 -3.87 -6.12 30.75
C ALA A 140 -3.28 -7.49 31.09
N SER A 141 -2.16 -7.51 31.83
CA SER A 141 -1.66 -8.65 32.60
C SER A 141 -0.77 -8.17 33.73
#